data_AF-A0A7Z7J2B7-F1
#
_entry.id   AF-A0A7Z7J2B7-F1
#
_cell.length_a   1.000
_cell.length_b   1.000
_cell.length_c   1.000
_cell.angle_alpha   90.00
_cell.angle_beta   90.00
_cell.angle_gamma   90.00
#
_symmetry.space_group_name_H-M   'P 1'
#
loop_
_entity.id
_entity.type
_entity.pdbx_description
1 polymer ?
#
loop_
_entity_poly.entity_id
_entity_poly.type
_entity_poly.pdbx_seq_one_letter_code
_entity_poly.pdbx_strand_id
1 'polypeptide(L)'
;MRSDYKKNDVQPVKIEKVGDSLQITYHMPAESLFYSPGIDFVNEGGVLRIAIRRCGINEKCDAMAKAALPPAEPWTPKVTLPYGGEKVVLVYADTEETLTP
;
A
#
# COMPACT_ATOMS: atom_id res chain seq x y z
N MET A 1 -10.04 6.33 -6.34
CA MET A 1 -8.80 5.94 -5.63
C MET A 1 -7.62 6.53 -6.37
N ARG A 2 -6.66 7.17 -5.69
CA ARG A 2 -5.51 7.83 -6.32
C ARG A 2 -4.27 6.96 -6.11
N SER A 3 -3.64 6.53 -7.20
CA SER A 3 -2.39 5.78 -7.22
C SER A 3 -1.29 6.65 -7.83
N ASP A 4 -0.32 7.06 -7.03
CA ASP A 4 0.72 8.01 -7.44
C ASP A 4 2.07 7.32 -7.74
N TYR A 5 2.27 6.08 -7.26
CA TYR A 5 3.48 5.28 -7.50
C TYR A 5 3.32 4.33 -8.67
N LYS A 6 4.36 4.21 -9.50
CA LYS A 6 4.42 3.15 -10.52
C LYS A 6 4.78 1.83 -9.86
N LYS A 7 4.48 0.72 -10.54
CA LYS A 7 4.80 -0.62 -10.02
C LYS A 7 6.26 -0.75 -9.62
N ASN A 8 7.20 -0.36 -10.48
CA ASN A 8 8.63 -0.54 -10.22
C ASN A 8 9.17 0.33 -9.08
N ASP A 9 8.47 1.38 -8.67
CA ASP A 9 8.97 2.32 -7.64
C ASP A 9 8.85 1.73 -6.23
N VAL A 10 7.91 0.80 -6.04
CA VAL A 10 7.51 0.28 -4.71
C VAL A 10 7.73 -1.23 -4.56
N GLN A 11 8.39 -1.84 -5.53
CA GLN A 11 8.72 -3.27 -5.51
C GLN A 11 9.99 -3.52 -4.67
N PRO A 12 10.09 -4.67 -3.99
CA PRO A 12 9.12 -5.78 -3.99
C PRO A 12 7.88 -5.49 -3.12
N VAL A 13 6.69 -5.84 -3.63
CA VAL A 13 5.45 -5.85 -2.83
C VAL A 13 5.15 -7.28 -2.39
N LYS A 14 4.94 -7.47 -1.10
CA LYS A 14 4.56 -8.75 -0.48
C LYS A 14 3.24 -8.59 0.23
N ILE A 15 2.40 -9.61 0.14
CA ILE A 15 1.16 -9.68 0.92
C ILE A 15 1.11 -10.99 1.68
N GLU A 16 0.62 -10.92 2.92
CA GLU A 16 0.50 -12.06 3.81
C GLU A 16 -0.83 -11.96 4.55
N LYS A 17 -1.63 -13.03 4.55
CA LYS A 17 -2.82 -13.09 5.39
C LYS A 17 -2.43 -13.37 6.84
N VAL A 18 -2.87 -12.50 7.76
CA VAL A 18 -2.65 -12.63 9.20
C VAL A 18 -4.03 -12.61 9.88
N GLY A 19 -4.58 -13.80 10.14
CA GLY A 19 -5.95 -13.94 10.66
C GLY A 19 -6.99 -13.39 9.68
N ASP A 20 -7.81 -12.44 10.13
CA ASP A 20 -8.81 -11.71 9.32
C ASP A 20 -8.27 -10.43 8.70
N SER A 21 -6.96 -10.23 8.73
CA SER A 21 -6.28 -9.07 8.16
C SER A 21 -5.29 -9.47 7.07
N LEU A 22 -5.03 -8.54 6.17
CA LEU A 22 -3.99 -8.63 5.15
C LEU A 22 -2.86 -7.69 5.54
N GLN A 23 -1.67 -8.24 5.71
CA GLN A 23 -0.46 -7.46 5.88
C GLN A 23 0.20 -7.26 4.52
N ILE A 24 0.40 -6.01 4.13
CA ILE A 24 1.09 -5.63 2.91
C ILE A 24 2.42 -5.01 3.32
N THR A 25 3.49 -5.49 2.70
CA THR A 25 4.83 -4.92 2.85
C THR A 25 5.31 -4.49 1.49
N TYR A 26 5.79 -3.26 1.34
CA TYR A 26 6.31 -2.75 0.08
C TYR A 26 7.61 -1.99 0.31
N HIS A 27 8.37 -1.73 -0.74
CA HIS A 27 9.54 -0.87 -0.65
C HIS A 27 9.10 0.60 -0.75
N MET A 28 9.54 1.43 0.18
CA MET A 28 9.35 2.88 0.09
C MET A 28 10.55 3.50 -0.59
N PRO A 29 10.40 4.12 -1.77
CA PRO A 29 11.50 4.79 -2.43
C PRO A 29 11.97 5.98 -1.58
N ALA A 30 13.29 6.19 -1.55
CA ALA A 30 13.88 7.33 -0.87
C ALA A 30 13.62 8.61 -1.69
N GLU A 31 12.61 9.37 -1.32
CA GLU A 31 12.24 10.62 -1.97
C GLU A 31 12.51 11.81 -1.04
N SER A 32 13.10 12.89 -1.56
CA SER A 32 13.44 14.06 -0.73
C SER A 32 12.25 14.97 -0.43
N LEU A 33 11.23 14.96 -1.29
CA LEU A 33 10.06 15.85 -1.19
C LEU A 33 8.75 15.09 -0.96
N PHE A 34 8.80 13.76 -0.97
CA PHE A 34 7.63 12.90 -0.89
C PHE A 34 7.86 11.77 0.10
N TYR A 35 6.78 11.23 0.63
CA TYR A 35 6.79 10.03 1.45
C TYR A 35 5.50 9.24 1.23
N SER A 36 5.47 7.98 1.63
CA SER A 36 4.26 7.18 1.61
C SER A 36 3.66 7.08 3.03
N PRO A 37 2.54 7.76 3.32
CA PRO A 37 1.89 7.66 4.64
C PRO A 37 1.17 6.33 4.85
N GLY A 38 0.95 5.56 3.77
CA GLY A 38 0.22 4.30 3.80
C GLY A 38 -0.57 4.03 2.52
N ILE A 39 -1.66 3.29 2.68
CA ILE A 39 -2.46 2.74 1.58
C ILE A 39 -3.91 3.18 1.71
N ASP A 40 -4.49 3.59 0.59
CA ASP A 40 -5.93 3.71 0.44
C ASP A 40 -6.51 2.41 -0.05
N PHE A 41 -7.68 2.03 0.46
CA PHE A 41 -8.34 0.79 0.08
C PHE A 41 -9.84 1.00 -0.09
N VAL A 42 -10.43 0.28 -1.03
CA VAL A 42 -11.87 0.25 -1.26
C VAL A 42 -12.28 -1.17 -1.59
N ASN A 43 -13.41 -1.61 -1.02
CA ASN A 43 -14.02 -2.87 -1.41
C ASN A 43 -15.10 -2.58 -2.46
N GLU A 44 -14.90 -3.05 -3.68
CA GLU A 44 -15.89 -2.96 -4.75
C GLU A 44 -16.24 -4.35 -5.27
N GLY A 45 -17.51 -4.76 -5.05
CA GLY A 45 -18.04 -6.00 -5.62
C GLY A 45 -17.29 -7.26 -5.17
N GLY A 46 -16.76 -7.25 -3.96
CA GLY A 46 -15.97 -8.35 -3.40
C GLY A 46 -14.54 -8.42 -3.92
N VAL A 47 -13.99 -7.27 -4.29
CA VAL A 47 -12.59 -7.09 -4.64
C VAL A 47 -12.03 -5.95 -3.79
N LEU A 48 -11.02 -6.28 -2.97
CA LEU A 48 -10.29 -5.31 -2.19
C LEU A 48 -9.26 -4.62 -3.09
N ARG A 49 -9.59 -3.42 -3.57
CA ARG A 49 -8.67 -2.60 -4.34
C ARG A 49 -7.86 -1.73 -3.40
N ILE A 50 -6.55 -1.71 -3.59
CA ILE A 50 -5.61 -0.98 -2.74
C ILE A 50 -4.71 -0.09 -3.61
N ALA A 51 -4.29 1.05 -3.09
CA ALA A 51 -3.34 1.95 -3.76
C ALA A 51 -2.38 2.57 -2.74
N ILE A 52 -1.09 2.48 -3.02
CA ILE A 52 -0.06 3.11 -2.18
C ILE A 52 -0.08 4.61 -2.45
N ARG A 53 -0.26 5.40 -1.39
CA ARG A 53 -0.29 6.86 -1.49
C ARG A 53 1.11 7.43 -1.47
N ARG A 54 1.35 8.42 -2.33
CA ARG A 54 2.52 9.30 -2.32
C ARG A 54 2.05 10.69 -1.92
N CYS A 55 2.73 11.29 -0.96
CA CYS A 55 2.32 12.56 -0.41
C CYS A 55 3.52 13.49 -0.27
N GLY A 56 3.35 14.77 -0.60
CA GLY A 56 4.38 15.76 -0.37
C GLY A 56 4.63 15.97 1.13
N ILE A 57 5.88 16.16 1.53
CA ILE A 57 6.25 16.41 2.94
C ILE A 57 5.59 17.68 3.52
N ASN A 58 5.18 18.61 2.66
CA ASN A 58 4.52 19.86 3.02
C ASN A 58 2.99 19.79 2.89
N GLU A 59 2.44 18.65 2.46
CA GLU A 59 1.01 18.47 2.26
C GLU A 59 0.39 17.65 3.39
N LYS A 60 -0.82 18.02 3.81
CA LYS A 60 -1.62 17.17 4.72
C LYS A 60 -2.27 16.08 3.88
N CYS A 61 -1.69 14.91 3.94
CA CYS A 61 -2.11 13.76 3.14
C CYS A 61 -2.26 12.57 4.08
N ASP A 62 -3.51 12.22 4.36
CA ASP A 62 -3.85 11.06 5.16
C ASP A 62 -4.21 9.89 4.25
N ALA A 63 -3.63 8.72 4.54
CA ALA A 63 -4.04 7.45 3.95
C ALA A 63 -5.09 6.79 4.85
N MET A 64 -5.98 5.99 4.24
CA MET A 64 -6.99 5.24 4.99
C MET A 64 -6.38 4.24 5.96
N ALA A 65 -5.32 3.55 5.54
CA ALA A 65 -4.53 2.67 6.38
C ALA A 65 -3.09 3.18 6.46
N LYS A 66 -2.59 3.34 7.69
CA LYS A 66 -1.27 3.94 7.94
C LYS A 66 -0.15 2.92 7.78
N ALA A 67 0.95 3.35 7.16
CA ALA A 67 2.20 2.59 7.11
C ALA A 67 2.89 2.60 8.47
N ALA A 68 3.19 1.42 8.98
CA ALA A 68 4.07 1.21 10.12
C ALA A 68 5.49 0.97 9.59
N LEU A 69 6.44 1.82 10.03
CA LEU A 69 7.85 1.73 9.67
C LEU A 69 8.59 0.97 10.79
N PRO A 70 8.92 -0.32 10.61
CA PRO A 70 9.67 -1.06 11.61
C PRO A 70 11.09 -0.48 11.75
N PRO A 71 11.61 -0.30 12.99
CA PRO A 71 12.95 0.29 13.20
C PRO A 71 14.09 -0.47 12.51
N ALA A 72 13.94 -1.79 12.35
CA ALA A 72 14.93 -2.64 11.69
C ALA A 72 14.94 -2.49 10.16
N GLU A 73 13.82 -2.07 9.56
CA GLU A 73 13.62 -2.00 8.11
C GLU A 73 12.85 -0.71 7.74
N PRO A 74 13.46 0.47 7.90
CA PRO A 74 12.79 1.76 7.73
C PRO A 74 12.38 2.07 6.28
N TRP A 75 12.79 1.24 5.32
CA TRP A 75 12.45 1.36 3.90
C TRP A 75 11.41 0.33 3.46
N THR A 76 10.91 -0.48 4.39
CA THR A 76 9.97 -1.57 4.10
C THR A 76 8.73 -1.43 5.00
N PRO A 77 7.90 -0.40 4.76
CA PRO A 77 6.69 -0.18 5.53
C PRO A 77 5.76 -1.40 5.49
N LYS A 78 5.12 -1.65 6.63
CA LYS A 78 4.07 -2.65 6.81
C LYS A 78 2.73 -1.95 6.98
N VAL A 79 1.73 -2.38 6.24
CA VAL A 79 0.36 -1.87 6.34
C VAL A 79 -0.58 -3.03 6.59
N THR A 80 -1.43 -2.90 7.60
CA THR A 80 -2.45 -3.90 7.91
C THR A 80 -3.80 -3.40 7.45
N LEU A 81 -4.48 -4.21 6.63
CA LEU A 81 -5.81 -3.95 6.11
C LEU A 81 -6.79 -5.03 6.60
N PRO A 82 -8.07 -4.70 6.83
CA PRO A 82 -9.09 -5.72 7.03
C PRO A 82 -9.26 -6.55 5.75
N TYR A 83 -9.30 -7.88 5.88
CA TYR A 83 -9.36 -8.80 4.75
C TYR A 83 -10.53 -9.77 4.84
N GLY A 84 -11.52 -9.58 3.97
CA GLY A 84 -12.74 -10.40 3.91
C GLY A 84 -12.59 -11.76 3.22
N GLY A 85 -11.37 -12.18 2.83
CA GLY A 85 -11.17 -13.41 2.05
C GLY A 85 -11.39 -13.24 0.53
N GLU A 86 -11.38 -12.00 0.07
CA GLU A 86 -11.73 -11.59 -1.29
C GLU A 86 -10.49 -11.30 -2.16
N LYS A 87 -10.66 -11.12 -3.47
CA LYS A 87 -9.53 -10.85 -4.38
C LYS A 87 -8.89 -9.50 -4.04
N VAL A 88 -7.55 -9.42 -3.96
CA VAL A 88 -6.82 -8.17 -3.73
C VAL A 88 -6.27 -7.64 -5.04
N VAL A 89 -6.50 -6.37 -5.34
CA VAL A 89 -5.96 -5.70 -6.53
C VAL A 89 -5.19 -4.47 -6.11
N LEU A 90 -3.89 -4.47 -6.34
CA LEU A 90 -3.05 -3.29 -6.15
C LEU A 90 -3.03 -2.45 -7.40
N VAL A 91 -3.49 -1.23 -7.28
CA VAL A 91 -3.57 -0.25 -8.36
C VAL A 91 -2.37 0.67 -8.25
N TYR A 92 -1.52 0.64 -9.27
CA TYR A 92 -0.39 1.54 -9.48
C TYR A 92 -0.80 2.70 -10.39
N ALA A 93 0.08 3.67 -10.57
CA ALA A 93 -0.13 4.80 -11.48
C ALA A 93 -0.13 4.37 -12.96
N ASP A 94 0.58 3.28 -13.27
CA ASP A 94 0.82 2.78 -14.62
C ASP A 94 0.13 1.45 -14.93
N THR A 95 -0.24 0.66 -13.92
CA THR A 95 -0.83 -0.68 -14.10
C THR A 95 -1.62 -1.13 -12.87
N GLU A 96 -2.37 -2.22 -13.01
CA GLU A 96 -3.01 -2.91 -11.89
C GLU A 96 -2.43 -4.32 -11.76
N GLU A 97 -2.22 -4.79 -10.54
CA GLU A 97 -1.77 -6.14 -10.24
C GLU A 97 -2.75 -6.82 -9.30
N THR A 98 -3.23 -8.00 -9.69
CA THR A 98 -3.93 -8.86 -8.74
C THR A 98 -2.93 -9.57 -7.86
N LEU A 99 -3.11 -9.45 -6.55
CA LEU A 99 -2.30 -10.13 -5.56
C LEU A 99 -3.15 -11.21 -4.87
N THR A 100 -2.54 -12.36 -4.63
CA THR A 100 -3.14 -13.47 -3.87
C THR A 100 -2.32 -13.69 -2.59
N PRO A 101 -2.92 -13.53 -1.40
CA PRO A 101 -2.22 -13.77 -0.13
C PRO A 101 -1.95 -15.24 0.18
#